data_AF-A0AAV5RP83-F1
#
_entry.id   AF-A0AAV5RP83-F1
#
_cell.length_a   1.000
_cell.length_b   1.000
_cell.length_c   1.000
_cell.angle_alpha   90.00
_cell.angle_beta   90.00
_cell.angle_gamma   90.00
#
_symmetry.space_group_name_H-M   'P 1'
#
loop_
_entity.id
_entity.type
_entity.pdbx_description
1 polymer ?
#
loop_
_entity_poly.entity_id
_entity_poly.type
_entity_poly.pdbx_seq_one_letter_code
_entity_poly.pdbx_strand_id
1 'polypeptide(L)'
;MSLISFLLYLLHFWTTSAQVATCACNTPSVTRRGWDIEYYHFPEVGFPDNTTFYVDGYKDFGGLYSTATGYTSSINYPRRNSDQKLYPLYGVPITTYNFTVVLTGYFLAPETGRYTATMIADDGAAVQFGEGSTCSEELNIDVHTCGIAQEGRAG
;
A
#
# COMPACT_ATOMS: atom_id res chain seq x y z
N MET A 1 6.76 45.78 48.72
CA MET A 1 6.70 44.77 47.64
C MET A 1 6.66 43.41 48.30
N SER A 2 5.50 42.76 48.35
CA SER A 2 5.31 41.47 49.05
C SER A 2 5.52 40.31 48.08
N LEU A 3 6.34 39.34 48.51
CA LEU A 3 6.86 38.15 47.81
C LEU A 3 5.79 37.09 47.46
N ILE A 4 4.56 37.48 47.13
CA ILE A 4 3.46 36.54 46.85
C ILE A 4 3.29 36.29 45.32
N SER A 5 4.12 36.89 44.47
CA SER A 5 4.02 36.75 43.01
C SER A 5 4.91 35.67 42.37
N PHE A 6 5.58 34.82 43.17
CA PHE A 6 6.45 33.74 42.69
C PHE A 6 5.87 32.33 42.89
N LEU A 7 4.56 32.23 43.09
CA LEU A 7 3.79 30.98 43.17
C LEU A 7 3.14 30.60 41.82
N LEU A 8 3.74 31.02 40.71
CA LEU A 8 3.54 30.40 39.39
C LEU A 8 4.64 29.36 39.15
N TYR A 9 4.79 28.47 40.13
CA TYR A 9 5.58 27.25 40.01
C TYR A 9 4.94 26.40 38.90
N LEU A 10 5.57 26.44 37.73
CA LEU A 10 5.92 25.24 36.98
C LEU A 10 4.76 24.25 36.81
N LEU A 11 3.76 24.66 36.03
CA LEU A 11 3.00 23.71 35.20
C LEU A 11 4.02 23.03 34.28
N HIS A 12 4.60 21.93 34.75
CA HIS A 12 5.22 20.93 33.90
C HIS A 12 4.09 20.36 33.06
N PHE A 13 3.84 21.00 31.91
CA PHE A 13 3.22 20.31 30.79
C PHE A 13 4.20 19.22 30.37
N TRP A 14 4.08 18.06 30.99
CA TRP A 14 4.49 16.83 30.35
C TRP A 14 3.56 16.70 29.14
N THR A 15 3.97 17.24 28.01
CA THR A 15 3.44 16.77 26.74
C THR A 15 3.89 15.32 26.63
N THR A 16 3.01 14.40 27.03
CA THR A 16 3.08 13.02 26.56
C THR A 16 2.88 13.09 25.06
N SER A 17 3.97 13.12 24.30
CA SER A 17 3.93 12.76 22.90
C SER A 17 3.41 11.33 22.88
N ALA A 18 2.14 11.15 22.48
CA ALA A 18 1.65 9.84 22.11
C ALA A 18 2.52 9.39 20.94
N GLN A 19 3.39 8.42 21.20
CA GLN A 19 4.12 7.73 20.15
C GLN A 19 3.06 6.90 19.44
N VAL A 20 2.49 7.45 18.36
CA VAL A 20 1.81 6.61 17.39
C VAL A 20 2.88 5.63 16.94
N ALA A 21 2.70 4.35 17.23
CA ALA A 21 3.58 3.32 16.69
C ALA A 21 3.54 3.51 15.17
N THR A 22 4.63 4.03 14.60
CA THR A 22 4.75 4.10 13.15
C THR A 22 4.90 2.66 12.70
N CYS A 23 3.90 2.11 12.00
CA CYS A 23 4.00 0.81 11.32
C CYS A 23 5.03 0.97 10.20
N ALA A 24 6.29 0.91 10.59
CA ALA A 24 7.41 1.34 9.79
C ALA A 24 8.61 0.52 10.21
N CYS A 25 9.34 0.09 9.20
CA CYS A 25 10.53 -0.69 9.42
C CYS A 25 11.65 0.15 10.02
N ASN A 26 12.08 -0.23 11.22
CA ASN A 26 13.26 0.35 11.84
C ASN A 26 14.50 -0.17 11.10
N THR A 27 15.31 0.75 10.57
CA THR A 27 16.61 0.48 9.91
C THR A 27 16.60 -0.36 8.62
N PRO A 28 15.85 0.01 7.57
CA PRO A 28 15.98 -0.65 6.28
C PRO A 28 17.31 -0.25 5.64
N SER A 29 18.17 -1.23 5.33
CA SER A 29 19.23 -1.01 4.35
C SER A 29 18.57 -1.01 2.96
N VAL A 30 18.76 0.07 2.20
CA VAL A 30 18.22 0.15 0.83
C VAL A 30 19.09 -0.73 -0.06
N THR A 31 18.65 -1.95 -0.33
CA THR A 31 19.35 -2.91 -1.19
C THR A 31 19.01 -2.73 -2.67
N ARG A 32 17.80 -2.23 -2.97
CA ARG A 32 17.30 -2.00 -4.33
C ARG A 32 16.24 -0.88 -4.32
N ARG A 33 16.14 -0.14 -5.42
CA ARG A 33 15.04 0.80 -5.68
C ARG A 33 14.01 0.20 -6.63
N GLY A 34 12.78 0.65 -6.52
CA GLY A 34 11.67 0.24 -7.38
C GLY A 34 10.75 -0.77 -6.71
N TRP A 35 9.68 -1.10 -7.42
CA TRP A 35 8.62 -2.01 -7.00
C TRP A 35 8.94 -3.45 -7.39
N ASP A 36 8.53 -4.36 -6.53
CA ASP A 36 8.35 -5.75 -6.87
C ASP A 36 6.90 -5.97 -7.27
N ILE A 37 6.70 -6.71 -8.35
CA ILE A 37 5.44 -6.80 -9.06
C ILE A 37 5.13 -8.26 -9.28
N GLU A 38 3.93 -8.65 -8.89
CA GLU A 38 3.39 -9.98 -9.10
C GLU A 38 2.13 -9.90 -9.94
N TYR A 39 1.98 -10.82 -10.89
CA TYR A 39 0.84 -10.87 -11.80
C TYR A 39 0.06 -12.14 -11.55
N TYR A 40 -1.22 -11.98 -11.19
CA TYR A 40 -2.13 -13.08 -10.91
C TYR A 40 -3.23 -13.11 -11.95
N HIS A 41 -3.69 -14.33 -12.24
CA HIS A 41 -4.89 -14.53 -13.02
C HIS A 41 -6.11 -13.93 -12.30
N PHE A 42 -7.03 -13.35 -13.07
CA PHE A 42 -8.27 -12.77 -12.57
C PHE A 42 -9.45 -13.62 -13.07
N PRO A 43 -10.48 -13.86 -12.25
CA PRO A 43 -11.63 -14.67 -12.67
C PRO A 43 -12.33 -14.05 -13.88
N GLU A 44 -12.62 -14.88 -14.89
CA GLU A 44 -13.35 -14.43 -16.08
C GLU A 44 -14.84 -14.13 -15.78
N VAL A 45 -15.37 -14.59 -14.64
CA VAL A 45 -16.79 -14.47 -14.28
C VAL A 45 -16.97 -13.83 -12.90
N GLY A 46 -17.46 -12.59 -12.90
CA GLY A 46 -17.86 -11.85 -11.71
C GLY A 46 -16.70 -11.17 -10.99
N PHE A 47 -16.92 -9.93 -10.56
CA PHE A 47 -16.01 -9.29 -9.61
C PHE A 47 -16.26 -9.93 -8.24
N PRO A 48 -15.25 -10.49 -7.57
CA PRO A 48 -15.43 -10.96 -6.21
C PRO A 48 -15.67 -9.75 -5.30
N ASP A 49 -16.94 -9.50 -4.96
CA ASP A 49 -17.42 -8.41 -4.09
C ASP A 49 -17.01 -8.59 -2.61
N ASN A 50 -15.88 -9.27 -2.35
CA ASN A 50 -15.37 -9.45 -1.01
C ASN A 50 -14.13 -8.58 -0.78
N THR A 51 -14.09 -7.91 0.36
CA THR A 51 -12.94 -7.11 0.79
C THR A 51 -11.68 -7.96 0.99
N THR A 52 -11.84 -9.28 1.16
CA THR A 52 -10.77 -10.27 1.28
C THR A 52 -10.03 -10.51 -0.03
N PHE A 53 -10.63 -10.20 -1.19
CA PHE A 53 -9.99 -10.36 -2.49
C PHE A 53 -8.70 -9.57 -2.55
N TYR A 54 -8.73 -8.32 -2.05
CA TYR A 54 -7.60 -7.41 -2.04
C TYR A 54 -6.54 -7.71 -0.95
N VAL A 55 -6.79 -8.68 -0.09
CA VAL A 55 -5.89 -9.09 0.99
C VAL A 55 -5.06 -10.27 0.49
N ASP A 56 -5.73 -11.37 0.15
CA ASP A 56 -5.12 -12.63 -0.25
C ASP A 56 -5.97 -13.44 -1.24
N GLY A 57 -7.29 -13.20 -1.28
CA GLY A 57 -8.21 -13.97 -2.12
C GLY A 57 -7.90 -13.92 -3.63
N TYR A 58 -7.17 -12.90 -4.10
CA TYR A 58 -6.68 -12.88 -5.49
C TYR A 58 -5.77 -14.07 -5.84
N LYS A 59 -5.11 -14.69 -4.86
CA LYS A 59 -4.20 -15.83 -5.07
C LYS A 59 -4.94 -17.09 -5.52
N ASP A 60 -6.24 -17.20 -5.25
CA ASP A 60 -7.05 -18.39 -5.52
C ASP A 60 -7.48 -18.53 -6.99
N PHE A 61 -7.34 -17.48 -7.80
CA PHE A 61 -7.91 -17.42 -9.15
C PHE A 61 -6.94 -17.86 -10.25
N GLY A 62 -6.34 -19.04 -10.12
CA GLY A 62 -5.36 -19.57 -11.09
C GLY A 62 -3.91 -19.21 -10.78
N GLY A 63 -3.69 -18.42 -9.72
CA GLY A 63 -2.38 -18.19 -9.14
C GLY A 63 -1.48 -17.21 -9.90
N LEU A 64 -0.25 -17.13 -9.41
CA LEU A 64 0.83 -16.30 -9.94
C LEU A 64 1.27 -16.83 -11.32
N TYR A 65 1.30 -15.97 -12.33
CA TYR A 65 1.76 -16.34 -13.67
C TYR A 65 3.02 -15.58 -14.14
N SER A 66 3.35 -14.45 -13.50
CA SER A 66 4.56 -13.69 -13.82
C SER A 66 5.01 -12.82 -12.64
N THR A 67 6.26 -12.39 -12.68
CA THR A 67 6.86 -11.45 -11.72
C THR A 67 7.78 -10.47 -12.42
N ALA A 68 7.89 -9.25 -11.91
CA ALA A 68 8.93 -8.29 -12.26
C ALA A 68 9.48 -7.65 -10.99
N THR A 69 10.76 -7.24 -10.97
CA THR A 69 11.39 -6.66 -9.79
C THR A 69 12.19 -5.42 -10.13
N GLY A 70 12.26 -4.46 -9.20
CA GLY A 70 13.05 -3.24 -9.38
C GLY A 70 12.47 -2.28 -10.42
N TYR A 71 11.15 -2.26 -10.59
CA TYR A 71 10.50 -1.34 -11.52
C TYR A 71 10.46 0.08 -10.93
N THR A 72 11.14 1.03 -11.55
CA THR A 72 11.31 2.40 -11.02
C THR A 72 10.49 3.46 -11.73
N SER A 73 9.81 3.11 -12.81
CA SER A 73 8.99 4.04 -13.59
C SER A 73 7.62 4.25 -12.94
N SER A 74 6.79 5.11 -13.55
CA SER A 74 5.42 5.37 -13.08
C SER A 74 4.63 4.07 -12.96
N ILE A 75 3.96 3.91 -11.81
CA ILE A 75 3.06 2.79 -11.52
C ILE A 75 1.61 3.08 -11.94
N ASN A 76 1.31 4.25 -12.49
CA ASN A 76 -0.05 4.53 -12.94
C ASN A 76 -0.42 3.68 -14.15
N TYR A 77 -1.52 2.92 -14.03
CA TYR A 77 -2.14 2.26 -15.18
C TYR A 77 -3.11 3.24 -15.87
N PRO A 78 -2.85 3.66 -17.11
CA PRO A 78 -3.72 4.61 -17.80
C PRO A 78 -5.00 3.93 -18.28
N ARG A 79 -6.10 4.69 -18.38
CA ARG A 79 -7.35 4.23 -19.01
C ARG A 79 -7.08 3.72 -20.42
N ARG A 80 -7.67 2.57 -20.77
CA ARG A 80 -7.49 1.92 -22.08
C ARG A 80 -8.77 1.79 -22.85
N ASN A 81 -8.62 1.84 -24.17
CA ASN A 81 -9.68 1.51 -25.11
C ASN A 81 -9.79 -0.02 -25.21
N SER A 82 -11.02 -0.52 -25.29
CA SER A 82 -11.38 -1.94 -25.34
C SER A 82 -10.72 -2.72 -26.48
N ASP A 83 -10.24 -2.04 -27.52
CA ASP A 83 -9.72 -2.68 -28.73
C ASP A 83 -8.33 -3.30 -28.53
N GLN A 84 -7.59 -2.84 -27.52
CA GLN A 84 -6.27 -3.39 -27.21
C GLN A 84 -6.41 -4.55 -26.23
N LYS A 85 -6.42 -5.79 -26.74
CA LYS A 85 -6.51 -6.99 -25.90
C LYS A 85 -5.28 -7.23 -25.03
N LEU A 86 -4.10 -6.84 -25.50
CA LEU A 86 -2.84 -7.03 -24.79
C LEU A 86 -2.12 -5.70 -24.56
N TYR A 87 -1.45 -5.59 -23.41
CA TYR A 87 -0.62 -4.44 -23.07
C TYR A 87 0.59 -4.81 -22.23
N PRO A 88 1.79 -4.29 -22.52
CA PRO A 88 2.93 -4.41 -21.62
C PRO A 88 2.76 -3.52 -20.39
N LEU A 89 2.11 -4.02 -19.33
CA LEU A 89 2.08 -3.37 -18.03
C LEU A 89 3.39 -3.71 -17.30
N TYR A 90 4.17 -2.67 -16.98
CA TYR A 90 5.49 -2.77 -16.34
C TYR A 90 6.46 -3.80 -16.98
N GLY A 91 6.38 -3.95 -18.31
CA GLY A 91 7.23 -4.85 -19.08
C GLY A 91 6.67 -6.26 -19.28
N VAL A 92 5.54 -6.61 -18.66
CA VAL A 92 4.87 -7.90 -18.84
C VAL A 92 3.57 -7.72 -19.63
N PRO A 93 3.34 -8.49 -20.71
CA PRO A 93 2.06 -8.49 -21.40
C PRO A 93 0.92 -8.98 -20.48
N ILE A 94 -0.08 -8.14 -20.30
CA ILE A 94 -1.34 -8.46 -19.62
C ILE A 94 -2.50 -8.42 -20.60
N THR A 95 -3.57 -9.15 -20.29
CA THR A 95 -4.89 -8.89 -20.87
C THR A 95 -5.48 -7.65 -20.22
N THR A 96 -6.01 -6.71 -21.02
CA THR A 96 -6.45 -5.40 -20.51
C THR A 96 -7.79 -5.41 -19.78
N TYR A 97 -8.48 -6.55 -19.76
CA TYR A 97 -9.85 -6.69 -19.26
C TYR A 97 -9.98 -7.66 -18.08
N ASN A 98 -8.96 -8.47 -17.77
CA ASN A 98 -8.99 -9.44 -16.67
C ASN A 98 -7.57 -9.70 -16.15
N PHE A 99 -7.12 -8.87 -15.22
CA PHE A 99 -5.80 -9.03 -14.62
C PHE A 99 -5.82 -8.59 -13.17
N THR A 100 -4.95 -9.21 -12.37
CA THR A 100 -4.57 -8.71 -11.04
C THR A 100 -3.08 -8.41 -11.08
N VAL A 101 -2.68 -7.22 -10.62
CA VAL A 101 -1.28 -6.90 -10.36
C VAL A 101 -1.13 -6.46 -8.92
N VAL A 102 -0.17 -7.04 -8.22
CA VAL A 102 0.23 -6.67 -6.85
C VAL A 102 1.58 -5.96 -6.93
N LEU A 103 1.66 -4.76 -6.37
CA LEU A 103 2.89 -3.99 -6.27
C LEU A 103 3.30 -3.89 -4.80
N THR A 104 4.50 -4.37 -4.51
CA THR A 104 5.05 -4.40 -3.15
C THR A 104 6.36 -3.62 -3.10
N GLY A 105 6.56 -2.86 -2.02
CA GLY A 105 7.77 -2.08 -1.83
C GLY A 105 7.77 -1.30 -0.52
N TYR A 106 8.91 -0.65 -0.24
CA TYR A 106 9.09 0.20 0.92
C TYR A 106 9.00 1.67 0.52
N PHE A 107 8.13 2.42 1.20
CA PHE A 107 8.10 3.88 1.07
C PHE A 107 9.10 4.51 2.04
N LEU A 108 10.18 5.08 1.51
CA LEU A 108 11.14 5.85 2.30
C LEU A 108 10.69 7.32 2.37
N ALA A 109 10.09 7.71 3.49
CA ALA A 109 9.71 9.10 3.74
C ALA A 109 10.97 9.99 3.81
N PRO A 110 11.13 11.01 2.94
CA PRO A 110 12.29 11.89 2.97
C PRO A 110 12.31 12.81 4.19
N GLU A 111 11.15 13.08 4.78
CA GLU A 111 10.97 13.99 5.91
C GLU A 111 9.89 13.45 6.86
N THR A 112 9.89 13.94 8.10
CA THR A 112 8.80 13.64 9.05
C THR A 112 7.58 14.49 8.69
N GLY A 113 6.42 13.86 8.52
CA GLY A 113 5.20 14.58 8.21
C GLY A 113 4.02 13.69 7.84
N ARG A 114 2.91 14.33 7.45
CA ARG A 114 1.73 13.63 6.95
C ARG A 114 1.88 13.38 5.45
N TYR A 115 1.70 12.14 5.05
CA TYR A 115 1.62 11.73 3.65
C TYR A 115 0.19 11.29 3.32
N THR A 116 -0.30 11.68 2.15
CA THR A 116 -1.61 11.28 1.64
C THR A 116 -1.40 10.50 0.35
N ALA A 117 -1.84 9.25 0.33
CA ALA A 117 -1.96 8.46 -0.89
C ALA A 117 -3.38 8.64 -1.46
N THR A 118 -3.47 8.87 -2.76
CA THR A 118 -4.74 9.02 -3.48
C THR A 118 -4.80 8.01 -4.59
N MET A 119 -5.96 7.39 -4.78
CA MET A 119 -6.20 6.38 -5.79
C MET A 119 -7.51 6.69 -6.51
N ILE A 120 -7.52 6.48 -7.82
CA ILE A 120 -8.72 6.44 -8.66
C ILE A 120 -8.63 5.12 -9.40
N ALA A 121 -9.64 4.27 -9.23
CA ALA A 121 -9.62 2.89 -9.71
C ALA A 121 -10.85 2.59 -10.56
N ASP A 122 -10.64 1.74 -11.57
CA ASP A 122 -11.66 1.13 -12.42
C ASP A 122 -11.02 -0.14 -13.01
N ASP A 123 -11.52 -1.36 -12.74
CA ASP A 123 -12.72 -1.70 -11.95
C ASP A 123 -12.51 -1.75 -10.42
N GLY A 124 -11.27 -1.88 -9.95
CA GLY A 124 -10.99 -1.91 -8.52
C GLY A 124 -9.50 -1.96 -8.17
N ALA A 125 -9.16 -1.44 -6.99
CA ALA A 125 -7.80 -1.42 -6.47
C ALA A 125 -7.78 -1.24 -4.95
N ALA A 126 -6.65 -1.60 -4.35
CA ALA A 126 -6.40 -1.41 -2.93
C ALA A 126 -4.99 -0.87 -2.69
N VAL A 127 -4.86 -0.05 -1.66
CA VAL A 127 -3.58 0.43 -1.14
C VAL A 127 -3.52 0.10 0.34
N GLN A 128 -2.42 -0.50 0.75
CA GLN A 128 -2.17 -0.90 2.12
C GLN A 128 -0.81 -0.35 2.56
N PHE A 129 -0.76 0.21 3.76
CA PHE A 129 0.47 0.70 4.37
C PHE A 129 0.63 0.08 5.75
N GLY A 130 1.82 -0.47 6.00
CA GLY A 130 2.14 -1.07 7.28
C GLY A 130 3.50 -1.72 7.29
N GLU A 131 3.72 -2.53 8.31
CA GLU A 131 4.79 -3.53 8.35
C GLU A 131 4.18 -4.93 8.42
N GLY A 132 4.93 -5.94 7.99
CA GLY A 132 4.57 -7.34 8.24
C GLY A 132 4.70 -7.68 9.73
N SER A 133 4.54 -8.95 10.08
CA SER A 133 4.91 -9.40 11.43
C SER A 133 6.40 -9.11 11.73
N THR A 134 7.20 -9.09 10.66
CA THR A 134 8.52 -8.47 10.60
C THR A 134 8.70 -7.67 9.31
N CYS A 135 9.73 -6.84 9.29
CA CYS A 135 10.16 -6.07 8.10
C CYS A 135 10.88 -6.88 7.02
N SER A 136 10.89 -8.19 7.14
CA SER A 136 11.43 -9.10 6.12
C SER A 136 10.36 -10.00 5.56
N GLU A 137 9.12 -9.81 5.97
CA GLU A 137 7.96 -10.59 5.56
C GLU A 137 6.98 -9.73 4.75
N GLU A 138 6.10 -10.41 4.03
CA GLU A 138 4.94 -9.79 3.39
C GLU A 138 4.10 -9.05 4.44
N LEU A 139 3.39 -8.00 4.01
CA LEU A 139 2.49 -7.25 4.90
C LEU A 139 1.49 -8.22 5.54
N ASN A 140 1.38 -8.16 6.86
CA ASN A 140 0.41 -8.93 7.61
C ASN A 140 -0.72 -7.97 8.01
N ILE A 141 -1.80 -8.05 7.23
CA ILE A 141 -2.93 -7.13 7.27
C ILE A 141 -3.64 -7.15 8.64
N ASP A 142 -3.51 -8.26 9.39
CA ASP A 142 -4.23 -8.50 10.65
C ASP A 142 -3.56 -7.91 11.90
N VAL A 143 -2.27 -7.53 11.86
CA VAL A 143 -1.51 -7.23 13.10
C VAL A 143 -0.81 -5.87 13.08
N HIS A 144 -0.37 -5.35 11.92
CA HIS A 144 0.50 -4.16 11.85
C HIS A 144 0.14 -3.18 10.71
N THR A 145 -1.14 -3.08 10.37
CA THR A 145 -1.62 -2.19 9.31
C THR A 145 -1.88 -0.77 9.84
N CYS A 146 -1.21 0.21 9.25
CA CYS A 146 -1.40 1.63 9.54
C CYS A 146 -2.50 2.27 8.69
N GLY A 147 -2.89 1.64 7.57
CA GLY A 147 -4.01 2.09 6.77
C GLY A 147 -4.30 1.16 5.59
N ILE A 148 -5.59 1.01 5.29
CA ILE A 148 -6.10 0.32 4.10
C ILE A 148 -7.08 1.26 3.43
N ALA A 149 -6.93 1.44 2.12
CA ALA A 149 -7.93 2.05 1.26
C ALA A 149 -8.25 1.07 0.13
N GLN A 150 -9.53 0.79 -0.10
CA GLN A 150 -10.00 -0.06 -1.19
C GLN A 150 -11.06 0.71 -1.96
N GLU A 151 -10.97 0.68 -3.28
CA GLU A 151 -12.01 1.15 -4.18
C GLU A 151 -12.39 -0.04 -5.05
N GLY A 152 -13.65 -0.42 -5.05
CA GLY A 152 -14.19 -1.48 -5.89
C GLY A 152 -15.46 -1.00 -6.57
N ARG A 153 -15.80 -1.63 -7.68
CA ARG A 153 -17.07 -1.39 -8.35
C ARG A 153 -18.23 -1.72 -7.41
N ALA A 154 -19.03 -0.71 -7.06
CA ALA A 154 -20.34 -0.95 -6.45
C ALA A 154 -21.23 -1.66 -7.48
N GLY A 155 -21.71 -2.86 -7.13
CA GLY A 155 -22.63 -3.65 -7.94
C GLY A 155 -23.89 -2.90 -8.38
#